data_AF-A0A739DK58-F1
#
_entry.id   AF-A0A739DK58-F1
#
_cell.length_a   1.000
_cell.length_b   1.000
_cell.length_c   1.000
_cell.angle_alpha   90.00
_cell.angle_beta   90.00
_cell.angle_gamma   90.00
#
_symmetry.space_group_name_H-M   'P 1'
#
loop_
_entity.id
_entity.type
_entity.pdbx_description
1 polymer ?
#
loop_
_entity_poly.entity_id
_entity_poly.type
_entity_poly.pdbx_seq_one_letter_code
_entity_poly.pdbx_strand_id
1 'polypeptide(L)'
;YNLENLDELDAKITEVLDLLSFPLEVVTRNPGISPILMQSLWNRFCDCDKDNLENLLLADPSSDDALSSYVAAFTRISDTMSIELGYNSKGAFVLALLVIKWMRGYPLARLISERIDYFKKKKKEYKEPSVIRNVMEDVERVARYQAPKLLSCYNDLLRYFYISEGRADLVEYIDDVGVFLELGVSIKTQISLISLGFSRTSAVMISEYITSDNLDELSCMQWINENSSLLDDLPALVKMEIYSIVNGIEL
;
A
#
# COMPACT_ATOMS: atom_id res chain seq x y z
N TYR A 1 26.88 -9.16 37.20
CA TYR A 1 27.64 -9.21 35.94
C TYR A 1 26.77 -8.99 34.71
N ASN A 2 25.58 -9.61 34.56
CA ASN A 2 24.67 -9.30 33.43
C ASN A 2 23.71 -8.12 33.67
N LEU A 3 23.45 -7.70 34.92
CA LEU A 3 22.52 -6.61 35.22
C LEU A 3 23.09 -5.22 34.87
N GLU A 4 24.36 -4.96 35.18
CA GLU A 4 25.01 -3.67 34.82
C GLU A 4 25.07 -3.44 33.30
N ASN A 5 25.23 -4.50 32.50
CA ASN A 5 25.18 -4.41 31.03
C ASN A 5 23.75 -4.16 30.50
N LEU A 6 22.72 -4.59 31.23
CA LEU A 6 21.32 -4.30 30.86
C LEU A 6 20.99 -2.84 31.18
N ASP A 7 21.39 -2.35 32.35
CA ASP A 7 21.17 -0.95 32.74
C ASP A 7 21.92 0.03 31.80
N GLU A 8 23.15 -0.31 31.38
CA GLU A 8 23.89 0.49 30.41
C GLU A 8 23.23 0.48 29.01
N LEU A 9 22.69 -0.67 28.59
CA LEU A 9 21.98 -0.79 27.32
C LEU A 9 20.67 0.01 27.34
N ASP A 10 19.88 -0.09 28.41
CA ASP A 10 18.63 0.66 28.58
C ASP A 10 18.88 2.17 28.61
N ALA A 11 19.97 2.61 29.27
CA ALA A 11 20.36 4.01 29.26
C ALA A 11 20.68 4.52 27.85
N LYS A 12 21.45 3.76 27.06
CA LYS A 12 21.75 4.12 25.67
C LYS A 12 20.53 4.09 24.75
N ILE A 13 19.63 3.13 24.95
CA ILE A 13 18.37 3.09 24.21
C ILE A 13 17.55 4.34 24.53
N THR A 14 17.43 4.70 25.81
CA THR A 14 16.71 5.90 26.25
C THR A 14 17.31 7.16 25.64
N GLU A 15 18.64 7.30 25.66
CA GLU A 15 19.34 8.44 25.02
C GLU A 15 19.02 8.56 23.52
N VAL A 16 19.01 7.43 22.79
CA VAL A 16 18.64 7.43 21.36
C VAL A 16 17.17 7.82 21.16
N LEU A 17 16.27 7.34 22.02
CA LEU A 17 14.85 7.66 21.94
C LEU A 17 14.57 9.13 22.27
N ASP A 18 15.32 9.73 23.21
CA ASP A 18 15.20 11.14 23.58
C ASP A 18 15.69 12.09 22.47
N LEU A 19 16.53 11.62 21.56
CA LEU A 19 17.00 12.38 20.40
C LEU A 19 16.04 12.38 19.21
N LEU A 20 14.95 11.59 19.27
CA LEU A 20 13.99 11.52 18.18
C LEU A 20 13.18 12.82 18.08
N SER A 21 12.97 13.29 16.86
CA SER A 21 12.19 14.50 16.56
C SER A 21 10.67 14.23 16.51
N PHE A 22 10.25 13.00 16.75
CA PHE A 22 8.87 12.54 16.71
C PHE A 22 8.53 11.69 17.93
N PRO A 23 7.25 11.57 18.30
CA PRO A 23 6.85 10.82 19.50
C PRO A 23 7.19 9.34 19.43
N LEU A 24 7.51 8.75 20.59
CA LEU A 24 7.81 7.33 20.73
C LEU A 24 6.68 6.42 20.23
N GLU A 25 5.44 6.90 20.25
CA GLU A 25 4.28 6.18 19.70
C GLU A 25 4.48 5.77 18.23
N VAL A 26 5.17 6.59 17.43
CA VAL A 26 5.48 6.25 16.02
C VAL A 26 6.36 5.01 15.94
N VAL A 27 7.33 4.88 16.84
CA VAL A 27 8.19 3.70 16.93
C VAL A 27 7.37 2.47 17.33
N THR A 28 6.49 2.61 18.32
CA THR A 28 5.63 1.52 18.80
C THR A 28 4.68 1.02 17.71
N ARG A 29 4.13 1.92 16.88
CA ARG A 29 3.24 1.58 15.76
C ARG A 29 3.95 0.92 14.58
N ASN A 30 5.27 1.07 14.48
CA ASN A 30 6.06 0.59 13.35
C ASN A 30 7.15 -0.41 13.78
N PRO A 31 6.75 -1.58 14.33
CA PRO A 31 7.71 -2.57 14.82
C PRO A 31 8.57 -3.13 13.70
N GLY A 32 9.83 -3.41 14.02
CA GLY A 32 10.80 -3.96 13.07
C GLY A 32 11.34 -2.95 12.05
N ILE A 33 11.16 -1.64 12.32
CA ILE A 33 11.86 -0.55 11.65
C ILE A 33 12.72 0.16 12.69
N SER A 34 13.98 0.46 12.35
CA SER A 34 14.92 1.11 13.27
C SER A 34 14.53 2.57 13.52
N PRO A 35 14.43 3.04 14.79
CA PRO A 35 14.16 4.44 15.12
C PRO A 35 15.20 5.42 14.55
N ILE A 36 16.46 4.99 14.45
CA ILE A 36 17.54 5.79 13.85
C ILE A 36 17.26 6.03 12.36
N LEU A 37 16.77 5.02 11.65
CA LEU A 37 16.41 5.14 10.23
C LEU A 37 15.14 5.96 10.03
N MET A 38 14.17 5.86 10.96
CA MET A 38 13.01 6.75 11.00
C MET A 38 13.44 8.21 11.15
N GLN A 39 14.43 8.50 12.01
CA GLN A 39 15.01 9.85 12.14
C GLN A 39 15.69 10.31 10.85
N SER A 40 16.39 9.43 10.12
CA SER A 40 16.94 9.76 8.81
C SER A 40 15.83 10.15 7.81
N LEU A 41 14.70 9.45 7.79
CA LEU A 41 13.55 9.82 6.96
C LEU A 41 12.92 11.14 7.41
N TRP A 42 12.78 11.36 8.72
CA TRP A 42 12.31 12.64 9.27
C TRP A 42 13.18 13.81 8.80
N ASN A 43 14.50 13.68 8.92
CA ASN A 43 15.44 14.70 8.45
C ASN A 43 15.29 14.94 6.93
N ARG A 44 15.04 13.88 6.16
CA ARG A 44 14.76 13.99 4.72
C ARG A 44 13.47 14.76 4.42
N PHE A 45 12.47 14.72 5.30
CA PHE A 45 11.29 15.60 5.21
C PHE A 45 11.65 17.06 5.52
N CYS A 46 12.46 17.30 6.56
CA CYS A 46 12.92 18.65 6.90
C CYS A 46 13.73 19.32 5.77
N ASP A 47 14.46 18.53 4.97
CA ASP A 47 15.23 19.01 3.81
C ASP A 47 14.36 19.36 2.59
N CYS A 48 13.05 19.05 2.62
CA CYS A 48 12.14 19.36 1.52
C CYS A 48 11.75 20.84 1.50
N ASP A 49 11.27 21.29 0.33
CA ASP A 49 10.80 22.66 0.16
C ASP A 49 9.55 22.92 1.02
N LYS A 50 9.68 23.85 1.96
CA LYS A 50 8.63 24.21 2.92
C LYS A 50 7.40 24.85 2.26
N ASP A 51 7.58 25.44 1.08
CA ASP A 51 6.47 26.05 0.34
C ASP A 51 5.61 25.01 -0.40
N ASN A 52 6.10 23.76 -0.52
CA ASN A 52 5.45 22.69 -1.31
C ASN A 52 5.40 21.36 -0.54
N LEU A 53 5.03 21.41 0.74
CA LEU A 53 4.98 20.23 1.62
C LEU A 53 3.97 19.17 1.17
N GLU A 54 2.93 19.54 0.41
CA GLU A 54 1.97 18.64 -0.20
C GLU A 54 2.62 17.59 -1.13
N ASN A 55 3.80 17.85 -1.67
CA ASN A 55 4.57 16.89 -2.49
C ASN A 55 5.12 15.69 -1.70
N LEU A 56 4.93 15.68 -0.38
CA LEU A 56 5.22 14.52 0.47
C LEU A 56 4.04 13.54 0.53
N LEU A 57 2.82 13.97 0.18
CA LEU A 57 1.63 13.10 0.17
C LEU A 57 1.76 12.00 -0.88
N LEU A 58 1.17 10.85 -0.57
CA LEU A 58 0.86 9.83 -1.57
C LEU A 58 -0.46 10.23 -2.22
N ALA A 59 -0.50 10.31 -3.54
CA ALA A 59 -1.75 10.59 -4.24
C ALA A 59 -2.64 9.34 -4.29
N ASP A 60 -3.95 9.51 -4.47
CA ASP A 60 -4.88 8.40 -4.64
C ASP A 60 -4.36 7.43 -5.72
N PRO A 61 -4.33 6.11 -5.50
CA PRO A 61 -3.76 5.18 -6.45
C PRO A 61 -4.35 5.26 -7.86
N SER A 62 -5.59 5.72 -8.03
CA SER A 62 -6.30 5.87 -9.30
C SER A 62 -6.01 7.19 -10.01
N SER A 63 -5.38 8.17 -9.35
CA SER A 63 -5.04 9.46 -9.94
C SER A 63 -3.93 9.36 -11.00
N ASP A 64 -3.78 10.42 -11.79
CA ASP A 64 -2.75 10.53 -12.83
C ASP A 64 -1.35 10.76 -12.24
N ASP A 65 -1.27 11.42 -11.08
CA ASP A 65 -0.03 11.76 -10.37
C ASP A 65 0.42 10.69 -9.36
N ALA A 66 -0.38 9.63 -9.16
CA ALA A 66 -0.06 8.49 -8.31
C ALA A 66 1.35 7.94 -8.56
N LEU A 67 1.71 7.70 -9.82
CA LEU A 67 3.02 7.10 -10.10
C LEU A 67 4.18 8.00 -9.67
N SER A 68 4.08 9.31 -9.90
CA SER A 68 5.11 10.26 -9.47
C SER A 68 5.22 10.35 -7.95
N SER A 69 4.09 10.43 -7.23
CA SER A 69 4.10 10.57 -5.77
C SER A 69 4.67 9.32 -5.09
N TYR A 70 4.27 8.12 -5.52
CA TYR A 70 4.83 6.87 -4.99
C TYR A 70 6.31 6.68 -5.35
N VAL A 71 6.75 7.08 -6.55
CA VAL A 71 8.19 7.04 -6.89
C VAL A 71 9.00 7.98 -6.00
N ALA A 72 8.48 9.18 -5.72
CA ALA A 72 9.13 10.11 -4.81
C ALA A 72 9.22 9.53 -3.39
N ALA A 73 8.13 8.98 -2.86
CA ALA A 73 8.11 8.35 -1.54
C ALA A 73 9.06 7.14 -1.48
N PHE A 74 9.04 6.26 -2.48
CA PHE A 74 9.93 5.09 -2.54
C PHE A 74 11.39 5.52 -2.58
N THR A 75 11.71 6.58 -3.32
CA THR A 75 13.07 7.12 -3.36
C THR A 75 13.49 7.66 -2.00
N ARG A 76 12.63 8.44 -1.31
CA ARG A 76 12.92 8.93 0.05
C ARG A 76 13.15 7.78 1.04
N ILE A 77 12.32 6.73 0.98
CA ILE A 77 12.47 5.53 1.81
C ILE A 77 13.77 4.78 1.47
N SER A 78 14.09 4.60 0.18
CA SER A 78 15.31 3.93 -0.25
C SER A 78 16.58 4.69 0.11
N ASP A 79 16.53 6.02 0.10
CA ASP A 79 17.66 6.87 0.48
C ASP A 79 17.95 6.84 1.99
N THR A 80 16.97 6.46 2.82
CA THR A 80 17.05 6.67 4.29
C THR A 80 16.84 5.43 5.14
N MET A 81 15.93 4.53 4.74
CA MET A 81 15.46 3.43 5.57
C MET A 81 15.73 2.05 4.99
N SER A 82 15.37 1.83 3.72
CA SER A 82 15.41 0.48 3.14
C SER A 82 15.42 0.52 1.62
N ILE A 83 16.39 -0.16 1.01
CA ILE A 83 16.51 -0.30 -0.45
C ILE A 83 15.50 -1.30 -1.05
N GLU A 84 14.68 -1.96 -0.23
CA GLU A 84 13.72 -2.98 -0.66
C GLU A 84 12.64 -2.45 -1.63
N LEU A 85 12.34 -1.14 -1.55
CA LEU A 85 11.45 -0.44 -2.48
C LEU A 85 12.15 0.10 -3.73
N GLY A 86 13.40 -0.30 -3.94
CA GLY A 86 14.17 -0.03 -5.15
C GLY A 86 15.48 0.68 -4.84
N TYR A 87 16.59 0.05 -5.21
CA TYR A 87 17.95 0.55 -4.96
C TYR A 87 18.32 1.84 -5.73
N ASN A 88 17.52 2.24 -6.71
CA ASN A 88 17.68 3.47 -7.47
C ASN A 88 16.32 3.94 -8.02
N SER A 89 16.29 5.11 -8.65
CA SER A 89 15.07 5.69 -9.22
C SER A 89 14.36 4.80 -10.25
N LYS A 90 15.10 4.00 -11.04
CA LYS A 90 14.50 3.04 -11.98
C LYS A 90 13.85 1.85 -11.24
N GLY A 91 14.49 1.36 -10.19
CA GLY A 91 13.95 0.31 -9.32
C GLY A 91 12.69 0.78 -8.60
N ALA A 92 12.75 1.98 -8.00
CA ALA A 92 11.62 2.64 -7.36
C ALA A 92 10.45 2.80 -8.34
N PHE A 93 10.72 3.26 -9.58
CA PHE A 93 9.70 3.33 -10.63
C PHE A 93 9.02 1.99 -10.92
N VAL A 94 9.81 0.93 -11.09
CA VAL A 94 9.25 -0.40 -11.42
C VAL A 94 8.39 -0.96 -10.29
N LEU A 95 8.82 -0.78 -9.04
CA LEU A 95 8.10 -1.28 -7.87
C LEU A 95 6.90 -0.41 -7.51
N ALA A 96 7.01 0.92 -7.60
CA ALA A 96 5.87 1.82 -7.43
C ALA A 96 4.76 1.53 -8.45
N LEU A 97 5.12 1.29 -9.72
CA LEU A 97 4.15 0.92 -10.75
C LEU A 97 3.45 -0.41 -10.43
N LEU A 98 4.19 -1.40 -9.90
CA LEU A 98 3.60 -2.67 -9.47
C LEU A 98 2.61 -2.45 -8.33
N VAL A 99 3.03 -1.69 -7.31
CA VAL A 99 2.24 -1.37 -6.12
C VAL A 99 0.95 -0.62 -6.47
N ILE A 100 1.03 0.39 -7.33
CA ILE A 100 -0.16 1.13 -7.78
C ILE A 100 -1.13 0.21 -8.52
N LYS A 101 -0.63 -0.61 -9.46
CA LYS A 101 -1.50 -1.56 -10.18
C LYS A 101 -2.11 -2.59 -9.25
N TRP A 102 -1.36 -3.04 -8.25
CA TRP A 102 -1.89 -3.90 -7.20
C TRP A 102 -3.06 -3.24 -6.50
N MET A 103 -2.91 -2.00 -5.99
CA MET A 103 -3.99 -1.25 -5.35
C MET A 103 -5.14 -0.85 -6.29
N ARG A 104 -4.93 -0.81 -7.61
CA ARG A 104 -6.01 -0.64 -8.60
C ARG A 104 -6.80 -1.92 -8.88
N GLY A 105 -6.63 -2.97 -8.08
CA GLY A 105 -7.36 -4.23 -8.27
C GLY A 105 -6.85 -5.10 -9.42
N TYR A 106 -5.69 -4.80 -10.03
CA TYR A 106 -5.25 -5.58 -11.19
C TYR A 106 -5.02 -7.05 -10.79
N PRO A 107 -5.56 -8.04 -11.53
CA PRO A 107 -5.34 -9.43 -11.20
C PRO A 107 -3.90 -9.84 -11.51
N LEU A 108 -3.38 -10.81 -10.76
CA LEU A 108 -2.01 -11.32 -10.93
C LEU A 108 -1.73 -11.73 -12.39
N ALA A 109 -2.70 -12.38 -13.04
CA ALA A 109 -2.59 -12.76 -14.45
C ALA A 109 -2.34 -11.56 -15.38
N ARG A 110 -2.99 -10.41 -15.11
CA ARG A 110 -2.78 -9.16 -15.86
C ARG A 110 -1.41 -8.55 -15.59
N LEU A 111 -0.96 -8.56 -14.33
CA LEU A 111 0.39 -8.07 -13.98
C LEU A 111 1.48 -8.89 -14.70
N ILE A 112 1.30 -10.21 -14.76
CA ILE A 112 2.18 -11.13 -15.48
C ILE A 112 2.15 -10.83 -16.99
N SER A 113 0.98 -10.75 -17.60
CA SER A 113 0.85 -10.54 -19.05
C SER A 113 1.46 -9.21 -19.48
N GLU A 114 1.20 -8.13 -18.73
CA GLU A 114 1.79 -6.81 -19.01
C GLU A 114 3.33 -6.83 -18.90
N ARG A 115 3.90 -7.60 -17.96
CA ARG A 115 5.36 -7.77 -17.84
C ARG A 115 5.94 -8.52 -19.03
N ILE A 116 5.28 -9.59 -19.47
CA ILE A 116 5.66 -10.36 -20.66
C ILE A 116 5.63 -9.46 -21.90
N ASP A 117 4.55 -8.70 -22.08
CA ASP A 117 4.39 -7.79 -23.21
C ASP A 117 5.43 -6.67 -23.23
N TYR A 118 5.83 -6.17 -22.07
CA TYR A 118 6.94 -5.23 -21.96
C TYR A 118 8.25 -5.83 -22.48
N PHE A 119 8.59 -7.08 -22.10
CA PHE A 119 9.80 -7.73 -22.60
C PHE A 119 9.73 -8.01 -24.11
N LYS A 120 8.58 -8.45 -24.62
CA LYS A 120 8.34 -8.61 -26.07
C LYS A 120 8.56 -7.30 -26.82
N LYS A 121 7.94 -6.20 -26.37
CA LYS A 121 8.07 -4.87 -26.98
C LYS A 121 9.51 -4.35 -26.97
N LYS A 122 10.27 -4.64 -25.90
CA LYS A 122 11.67 -4.25 -25.78
C LYS A 122 12.65 -5.23 -26.45
N LYS A 123 12.16 -6.28 -27.13
CA LYS A 123 12.98 -7.34 -27.75
C LYS A 123 14.04 -7.91 -26.81
N LYS A 124 13.70 -8.01 -25.53
CA LYS A 124 14.58 -8.63 -24.52
C LYS A 124 14.39 -10.14 -24.55
N GLU A 125 15.48 -10.89 -24.41
CA GLU A 125 15.39 -12.33 -24.21
C GLU A 125 14.87 -12.61 -22.78
N TYR A 126 13.87 -13.48 -22.67
CA TYR A 126 13.29 -13.87 -21.38
C TYR A 126 12.76 -15.30 -21.44
N LYS A 127 12.71 -15.96 -20.28
CA LYS A 127 12.02 -17.25 -20.11
C LYS A 127 10.70 -16.99 -19.43
N GLU A 128 9.58 -17.26 -20.10
CA GLU A 128 8.24 -16.98 -19.60
C GLU A 128 7.97 -17.53 -18.18
N PRO A 129 8.34 -18.79 -17.84
CA PRO A 129 8.18 -19.29 -16.48
C PRO A 129 8.96 -18.49 -15.42
N SER A 130 10.10 -17.91 -15.79
CA SER A 130 10.86 -17.05 -14.87
C SER A 130 10.14 -15.72 -14.66
N VAL A 131 9.55 -15.14 -15.71
CA VAL A 131 8.81 -13.88 -15.60
C VAL A 131 7.60 -14.05 -14.68
N ILE A 132 6.87 -15.15 -14.84
CA ILE A 132 5.73 -15.50 -13.98
C ILE A 132 6.15 -15.56 -12.51
N ARG A 133 7.17 -16.38 -12.19
CA ARG A 133 7.66 -16.52 -10.81
C ARG A 133 8.14 -15.21 -10.22
N ASN A 134 8.89 -14.41 -10.99
CA ASN A 134 9.41 -13.13 -10.50
C ASN A 134 8.27 -12.13 -10.21
N VAL A 135 7.23 -12.07 -11.05
CA VAL A 135 6.08 -11.19 -10.78
C VAL A 135 5.32 -11.65 -9.53
N MET A 136 5.13 -12.96 -9.35
CA MET A 136 4.52 -13.49 -8.14
C MET A 136 5.34 -13.13 -6.90
N GLU A 137 6.65 -13.34 -6.94
CA GLU A 137 7.57 -12.99 -5.86
C GLU A 137 7.56 -11.48 -5.56
N ASP A 138 7.56 -10.63 -6.58
CA ASP A 138 7.48 -9.18 -6.40
C ASP A 138 6.14 -8.77 -5.75
N VAL A 139 5.02 -9.40 -6.10
CA VAL A 139 3.73 -9.10 -5.46
C VAL A 139 3.76 -9.51 -3.98
N GLU A 140 4.22 -10.72 -3.66
CA GLU A 140 4.28 -11.19 -2.26
C GLU A 140 5.26 -10.37 -1.43
N ARG A 141 6.50 -10.19 -1.92
CA ARG A 141 7.55 -9.50 -1.18
C ARG A 141 7.31 -8.00 -1.11
N VAL A 142 6.94 -7.37 -2.22
CA VAL A 142 6.86 -5.90 -2.29
C VAL A 142 5.46 -5.42 -1.97
N ALA A 143 4.47 -5.79 -2.77
CA ALA A 143 3.12 -5.22 -2.65
C ALA A 143 2.41 -5.67 -1.36
N ARG A 144 2.63 -6.90 -0.90
CA ARG A 144 1.97 -7.44 0.31
C ARG A 144 2.79 -7.35 1.60
N TYR A 145 4.09 -7.03 1.53
CA TYR A 145 4.93 -7.00 2.72
C TYR A 145 5.74 -5.70 2.87
N GLN A 146 6.72 -5.46 1.98
CA GLN A 146 7.63 -4.32 2.15
C GLN A 146 6.92 -2.96 2.00
N ALA A 147 6.05 -2.82 0.99
CA ALA A 147 5.33 -1.57 0.75
C ALA A 147 4.35 -1.24 1.89
N PRO A 148 3.47 -2.15 2.36
CA PRO A 148 2.60 -1.84 3.50
C PRO A 148 3.41 -1.42 4.73
N LYS A 149 4.44 -2.19 5.09
CA LYS A 149 5.28 -1.90 6.26
C LYS A 149 5.96 -0.52 6.17
N LEU A 150 6.61 -0.23 5.04
CA LEU A 150 7.44 0.98 4.91
C LEU A 150 6.60 2.23 4.61
N LEU A 151 5.52 2.11 3.85
CA LEU A 151 4.63 3.24 3.58
C LEU A 151 3.77 3.59 4.80
N SER A 152 3.32 2.63 5.60
CA SER A 152 2.64 2.94 6.88
C SER A 152 3.56 3.73 7.81
N CYS A 153 4.83 3.34 7.92
CA CYS A 153 5.82 4.09 8.70
C CYS A 153 6.09 5.49 8.13
N TYR A 154 6.21 5.61 6.80
CA TYR A 154 6.33 6.89 6.12
C TYR A 154 5.15 7.81 6.45
N ASN A 155 3.94 7.27 6.36
CA ASN A 155 2.69 7.97 6.64
C ASN A 155 2.55 8.36 8.13
N ASP A 156 2.99 7.52 9.05
CA ASP A 156 2.98 7.83 10.49
C ASP A 156 3.96 8.96 10.84
N LEU A 157 5.18 8.91 10.31
CA LEU A 157 6.14 10.00 10.46
C LEU A 157 5.63 11.29 9.82
N LEU A 158 5.04 11.20 8.62
CA LEU A 158 4.56 12.35 7.87
C LEU A 158 3.44 13.09 8.62
N ARG A 159 2.53 12.37 9.30
CA ARG A 159 1.49 12.98 10.15
C ARG A 159 2.09 13.90 11.20
N TYR A 160 3.06 13.39 11.97
CA TYR A 160 3.72 14.16 13.01
C TYR A 160 4.59 15.29 12.45
N PHE A 161 5.22 15.05 11.30
CA PHE A 161 6.00 16.07 10.59
C PHE A 161 5.14 17.27 10.20
N TYR A 162 4.00 17.05 9.55
CA TYR A 162 3.09 18.13 9.20
C TYR A 162 2.57 18.91 10.41
N ILE A 163 2.24 18.22 11.51
CA ILE A 163 1.85 18.88 12.75
C ILE A 163 2.99 19.77 13.26
N SER A 164 4.24 19.29 13.23
CA SER A 164 5.41 20.05 13.68
C SER A 164 5.72 21.28 12.81
N GLU A 165 5.40 21.22 11.51
CA GLU A 165 5.56 22.34 10.56
C GLU A 165 4.30 23.24 10.49
N GLY A 166 3.30 23.04 11.35
CA GLY A 166 2.09 23.86 11.41
C GLY A 166 1.11 23.63 10.24
N ARG A 167 1.26 22.52 9.50
CA ARG A 167 0.44 22.12 8.36
C ARG A 167 -0.50 20.96 8.69
N ALA A 168 -1.18 21.04 9.83
CA ALA A 168 -2.14 20.02 10.25
C ALA A 168 -3.30 19.84 9.25
N ASP A 169 -3.56 20.84 8.39
CA ASP A 169 -4.47 20.75 7.24
C ASP A 169 -4.10 19.61 6.29
N LEU A 170 -2.82 19.27 6.14
CA LEU A 170 -2.39 18.20 5.23
C LEU A 170 -2.60 16.79 5.79
N VAL A 171 -2.86 16.64 7.09
CA VAL A 171 -3.00 15.34 7.76
C VAL A 171 -4.25 14.60 7.29
N GLU A 172 -5.33 15.32 6.97
CA GLU A 172 -6.59 14.72 6.51
C GLU A 172 -6.49 14.07 5.13
N TYR A 173 -5.46 14.42 4.35
CA TYR A 173 -5.19 13.87 3.03
C TYR A 173 -4.24 12.66 3.06
N ILE A 174 -3.83 12.19 4.24
CA ILE A 174 -2.99 11.00 4.33
C ILE A 174 -3.87 9.75 4.41
N ASP A 175 -3.97 9.04 3.29
CA ASP A 175 -4.70 7.78 3.19
C ASP A 175 -4.09 6.66 4.03
N ASP A 176 -4.93 5.68 4.41
CA ASP A 176 -4.47 4.41 4.98
C ASP A 176 -4.05 3.45 3.87
N VAL A 177 -2.91 3.76 3.26
CA VAL A 177 -2.33 2.99 2.16
C VAL A 177 -1.96 1.56 2.60
N GLY A 178 -1.78 1.31 3.90
CA GLY A 178 -1.57 -0.02 4.44
C GLY A 178 -2.74 -0.95 4.13
N VAL A 179 -3.96 -0.50 4.43
CA VAL A 179 -5.19 -1.24 4.12
C VAL A 179 -5.34 -1.49 2.62
N PHE A 180 -5.05 -0.48 1.78
CA PHE A 180 -5.16 -0.63 0.33
C PHE A 180 -4.22 -1.71 -0.21
N LEU A 181 -3.02 -1.80 0.34
CA LEU A 181 -2.01 -2.79 -0.07
C LEU A 181 -2.33 -4.19 0.42
N GLU A 182 -2.82 -4.31 1.66
CA GLU A 182 -3.26 -5.59 2.23
C GLU A 182 -4.38 -6.22 1.40
N LEU A 183 -5.38 -5.41 1.04
CA LEU A 183 -6.53 -5.85 0.26
C LEU A 183 -6.25 -5.86 -1.25
N GLY A 184 -5.25 -5.11 -1.70
CA GLY A 184 -4.92 -4.92 -3.11
C GLY A 184 -6.02 -4.20 -3.89
N VAL A 185 -6.72 -3.28 -3.23
CA VAL A 185 -7.76 -2.41 -3.78
C VAL A 185 -7.76 -1.08 -3.01
N SER A 186 -8.01 0.05 -3.67
CA SER A 186 -8.11 1.36 -3.02
C SER A 186 -9.51 1.96 -3.03
N ILE A 187 -10.43 1.41 -3.82
CA ILE A 187 -11.80 1.89 -3.92
C ILE A 187 -12.61 1.40 -2.71
N LYS A 188 -13.31 2.31 -2.02
CA LYS A 188 -14.04 1.96 -0.80
C LYS A 188 -15.14 0.93 -1.05
N THR A 189 -15.88 1.02 -2.15
CA THR A 189 -16.85 -0.04 -2.53
C THR A 189 -16.20 -1.43 -2.60
N GLN A 190 -15.00 -1.53 -3.17
CA GLN A 190 -14.26 -2.80 -3.25
C GLN A 190 -13.81 -3.28 -1.87
N ILE A 191 -13.33 -2.37 -1.02
CA ILE A 191 -12.95 -2.67 0.36
C ILE A 191 -14.16 -3.21 1.14
N SER A 192 -15.31 -2.56 1.05
CA SER A 192 -16.53 -3.02 1.72
C SER A 192 -17.03 -4.37 1.19
N LEU A 193 -16.89 -4.65 -0.11
CA LEU A 193 -17.16 -5.98 -0.65
C LEU A 193 -16.20 -7.03 -0.04
N ILE A 194 -14.91 -6.74 0.07
CA ILE A 194 -13.97 -7.69 0.70
C ILE A 194 -14.30 -7.89 2.19
N SER A 195 -14.67 -6.82 2.91
CA SER A 195 -15.12 -6.88 4.31
C SER A 195 -16.38 -7.74 4.52
N LEU A 196 -17.25 -7.82 3.51
CA LEU A 196 -18.41 -8.73 3.50
C LEU A 196 -18.03 -10.21 3.31
N GLY A 197 -16.77 -10.49 2.96
CA GLY A 197 -16.25 -11.85 2.73
C GLY A 197 -16.04 -12.21 1.27
N PHE A 198 -16.25 -11.29 0.32
CA PHE A 198 -15.94 -11.55 -1.08
C PHE A 198 -14.43 -11.69 -1.27
N SER A 199 -14.01 -12.60 -2.16
CA SER A 199 -12.62 -12.61 -2.61
C SER A 199 -12.29 -11.30 -3.33
N ARG A 200 -11.02 -10.89 -3.32
CA ARG A 200 -10.55 -9.70 -4.05
C ARG A 200 -10.99 -9.71 -5.52
N THR A 201 -10.95 -10.87 -6.17
CA THR A 201 -11.37 -11.04 -7.56
C THR A 201 -12.87 -10.74 -7.73
N SER A 202 -13.72 -11.30 -6.86
CA SER A 202 -15.15 -11.04 -6.87
C SER A 202 -15.46 -9.59 -6.57
N ALA A 203 -14.82 -8.99 -5.56
CA ALA A 203 -15.02 -7.59 -5.19
C ALA A 203 -14.71 -6.64 -6.36
N VAL A 204 -13.60 -6.85 -7.06
CA VAL A 204 -13.25 -6.06 -8.25
C VAL A 204 -14.29 -6.26 -9.36
N MET A 205 -14.63 -7.51 -9.70
CA MET A 205 -15.60 -7.79 -10.77
C MET A 205 -17.00 -7.26 -10.49
N ILE A 206 -17.48 -7.38 -9.25
CA ILE A 206 -18.79 -6.86 -8.85
C ILE A 206 -18.77 -5.33 -8.92
N SER A 207 -17.70 -4.69 -8.44
CA SER A 207 -17.59 -3.22 -8.44
C SER A 207 -17.61 -2.62 -9.85
N GLU A 208 -17.22 -3.36 -10.90
CA GLU A 208 -17.30 -2.87 -12.29
C GLU A 208 -18.76 -2.61 -12.74
N TYR A 209 -19.75 -3.19 -12.06
CA TYR A 209 -21.17 -2.94 -12.32
C TYR A 209 -21.75 -1.85 -11.41
N ILE A 210 -21.03 -1.46 -10.36
CA ILE A 210 -21.47 -0.45 -9.38
C ILE A 210 -20.90 0.90 -9.80
N THR A 211 -21.76 1.88 -10.06
CA THR A 211 -21.30 3.23 -10.45
C THR A 211 -20.66 4.02 -9.31
N SER A 212 -21.00 3.68 -8.06
CA SER A 212 -20.47 4.36 -6.87
C SER A 212 -19.22 3.67 -6.33
N ASP A 213 -18.16 4.45 -6.15
CA ASP A 213 -16.88 4.01 -5.57
C ASP A 213 -16.84 4.12 -4.02
N ASN A 214 -17.92 4.59 -3.40
CA ASN A 214 -17.99 4.93 -1.97
C ASN A 214 -19.16 4.26 -1.23
N LEU A 215 -19.55 3.04 -1.63
CA LEU A 215 -20.55 2.26 -0.89
C LEU A 215 -19.94 1.64 0.37
N ASP A 216 -20.72 1.59 1.45
CA ASP A 216 -20.44 0.79 2.63
C ASP A 216 -20.98 -0.65 2.48
N GLU A 217 -20.72 -1.52 3.47
CA GLU A 217 -21.07 -2.94 3.42
C GLU A 217 -22.58 -3.16 3.26
N LEU A 218 -23.40 -2.38 3.98
CA LEU A 218 -24.86 -2.48 3.89
C LEU A 218 -25.36 -2.05 2.51
N SER A 219 -24.84 -0.95 1.98
CA SER A 219 -25.19 -0.45 0.66
C SER A 219 -24.76 -1.40 -0.44
N CYS A 220 -23.59 -2.05 -0.32
CA CYS A 220 -23.13 -3.09 -1.23
C CYS A 220 -24.11 -4.28 -1.25
N MET A 221 -24.54 -4.77 -0.07
CA MET A 221 -25.50 -5.87 0.02
C MET A 221 -26.86 -5.51 -0.55
N GLN A 222 -27.35 -4.31 -0.29
CA GLN A 222 -28.61 -3.82 -0.88
C GLN A 222 -28.51 -3.77 -2.40
N TRP A 223 -27.44 -3.18 -2.92
CA TRP A 223 -27.22 -3.05 -4.35
C TRP A 223 -27.19 -4.41 -5.05
N ILE A 224 -26.47 -5.40 -4.50
CA ILE A 224 -26.39 -6.77 -5.06
C ILE A 224 -27.77 -7.43 -5.12
N ASN A 225 -28.59 -7.28 -4.06
CA ASN A 225 -29.93 -7.86 -4.03
C ASN A 225 -30.86 -7.23 -5.06
N GLU A 226 -30.82 -5.89 -5.20
CA GLU A 226 -31.65 -5.15 -6.15
C GLU A 226 -31.25 -5.37 -7.61
N ASN A 227 -29.97 -5.69 -7.87
CA ASN A 227 -29.40 -5.76 -9.20
C ASN A 227 -28.90 -7.17 -9.57
N SER A 228 -29.41 -8.20 -8.91
CA SER A 228 -28.93 -9.59 -9.08
C SER A 228 -28.88 -10.06 -10.54
N SER A 229 -29.86 -9.67 -11.37
CA SER A 229 -29.88 -10.01 -12.80
C SER A 229 -28.73 -9.41 -13.61
N LEU A 230 -28.14 -8.27 -13.18
CA LEU A 230 -26.99 -7.67 -13.86
C LEU A 230 -25.71 -8.50 -13.66
N LEU A 231 -25.70 -9.36 -12.64
CA LEU A 231 -24.54 -10.15 -12.25
C LEU A 231 -24.55 -11.56 -12.85
N ASP A 232 -25.55 -11.89 -13.68
CA ASP A 232 -25.71 -13.23 -14.29
C ASP A 232 -24.56 -13.61 -15.24
N ASP A 233 -23.93 -12.61 -15.87
CA ASP A 233 -22.80 -12.80 -16.79
C ASP A 233 -21.45 -12.99 -16.07
N LEU A 234 -21.41 -12.87 -14.73
CA LEU A 234 -20.20 -13.11 -13.96
C LEU A 234 -19.76 -14.58 -14.01
N PRO A 235 -18.44 -14.86 -13.87
CA PRO A 235 -17.93 -16.21 -13.81
C PRO A 235 -18.62 -17.03 -12.71
N ALA A 236 -18.77 -18.35 -12.95
CA ALA A 236 -19.48 -19.25 -12.04
C ALA A 236 -18.98 -19.17 -10.59
N LEU A 237 -17.66 -19.06 -10.39
CA LEU A 237 -17.05 -18.92 -9.06
C LEU A 237 -17.55 -17.67 -8.33
N VAL A 238 -17.61 -16.52 -9.01
CA VAL A 238 -18.07 -15.25 -8.42
C VAL A 238 -19.55 -15.35 -8.07
N LYS A 239 -20.36 -15.97 -8.93
CA LYS A 239 -21.78 -16.21 -8.64
C LYS A 239 -21.99 -17.13 -7.44
N MET A 240 -21.11 -18.12 -7.23
CA MET A 240 -21.15 -18.97 -6.03
C MET A 240 -20.80 -18.16 -4.77
N GLU A 241 -19.81 -17.28 -4.81
CA GLU A 241 -19.50 -16.39 -3.69
C GLU A 241 -20.69 -15.45 -3.37
N ILE A 242 -21.30 -14.83 -4.39
CA ILE A 242 -22.50 -13.99 -4.22
C ILE A 242 -23.62 -14.78 -3.54
N TYR A 243 -23.95 -15.96 -4.08
CA TYR A 243 -25.00 -16.79 -3.50
C TYR A 243 -24.72 -17.13 -2.03
N SER A 244 -23.47 -17.45 -1.70
CA SER A 244 -23.10 -17.89 -0.37
C SER A 244 -23.17 -16.75 0.64
N ILE A 245 -22.65 -15.56 0.28
CA ILE A 245 -22.69 -14.37 1.14
C ILE A 245 -24.12 -13.86 1.31
N VAL A 246 -24.92 -13.81 0.25
CA VAL A 246 -26.32 -13.36 0.31
C VAL A 246 -27.19 -14.27 1.17
N ASN A 247 -26.95 -15.59 1.14
CA ASN A 247 -27.73 -16.56 1.90
C ASN A 247 -27.11 -16.95 3.26
N GLY A 248 -25.96 -16.38 3.62
CA GLY A 248 -25.26 -16.71 4.87
C GLY A 248 -24.78 -18.16 4.95
N ILE A 249 -24.31 -18.72 3.82
CA ILE A 249 -23.81 -20.09 3.71
C ILE A 249 -22.29 -20.06 3.69
N GLU A 250 -21.63 -20.87 4.54
CA GLU A 250 -20.18 -21.11 4.44
C GLU A 250 -19.89 -22.07 3.28
N LEU A 251 -18.96 -21.68 2.40
CA LEU A 251 -18.45 -22.50 1.29
C LEU A 251 -17.29 -23.42 1.72
#